data_AF-A0A9N9GBK5-F1
#
_entry.id   AF-A0A9N9GBK5-F1
#
_cell.length_a   1.000
_cell.length_b   1.000
_cell.length_c   1.000
_cell.angle_alpha   90.00
_cell.angle_beta   90.00
_cell.angle_gamma   90.00
#
_symmetry.space_group_name_H-M   'P 1'
#
loop_
_entity.id
_entity.type
_entity.pdbx_description
1 polymer ?
#
loop_
_entity_poly.entity_id
_entity_poly.type
_entity_poly.pdbx_seq_one_letter_code
_entity_poly.pdbx_strand_id
1 'polypeptide(L)'
;MSYEDKSKLTKFTERPSTSNSIIKMWVLLEGDLNSDKLEADISQVTDLADSQERVRTVKKYRNNTSILPGTCLQNLVNDTTAKNPLIVRYPLLKENGHKPGKTKIPHNTGSLNLLREAVVEKFKKLQTENFYFFNDGTKDEIWNNYHFNDLISQTELNGNYNLKLKVKIEDKKSYSDWELKDAFKDILQKEYDSLEDIPNFCLNNLPPLDHPFPEVELTNFVWELKKALINYNNAISTNEMTCRTYINAFITTANKHIIQHVDKKLRLTNEIGPDGSFGHGPTDYTVKIVDILVLICEAKSENMNKGSAKLIAQMHSAIEQQVRRKKEQQLGKRKREQMEPIVFGIVTTGKLWRFFRWEGSSESRQVQITEEFTCNFIDTMEPEKMLNSLPLMLLFTITDETQEMTWEDRMMGADIQTINRSLVTIATLYVVNPEEEQDDKGGG
;
A
#
# COMPACT_ATOMS: atom_id res chain seq x y z
N MET A 1 -4.41 -73.46 48.33
CA MET A 1 -4.51 -74.38 47.17
C MET A 1 -3.64 -73.86 46.04
N SER A 2 -2.80 -74.75 45.48
CA SER A 2 -2.00 -74.74 44.22
C SER A 2 -1.51 -73.39 43.64
N TYR A 3 -0.21 -73.09 43.59
CA TYR A 3 0.76 -73.53 42.56
C TYR A 3 0.20 -73.61 41.13
N GLU A 4 0.57 -72.64 40.28
CA GLU A 4 1.45 -72.93 39.15
C GLU A 4 2.10 -71.66 38.57
N ASP A 5 3.33 -71.89 38.13
CA ASP A 5 4.40 -70.95 37.82
C ASP A 5 4.87 -71.27 36.39
N LYS A 6 5.38 -70.25 35.69
CA LYS A 6 6.22 -70.31 34.47
C LYS A 6 5.55 -70.52 33.10
N SER A 7 5.48 -69.41 32.36
CA SER A 7 6.16 -69.36 31.06
C SER A 7 6.92 -68.04 30.88
N LYS A 8 8.22 -68.18 30.61
CA LYS A 8 9.25 -67.14 30.53
C LYS A 8 9.20 -66.34 29.23
N LEU A 9 9.76 -65.12 29.32
CA LEU A 9 10.56 -64.39 28.32
C LEU A 9 9.91 -64.03 26.96
N THR A 10 9.66 -62.75 26.73
CA THR A 10 10.55 -61.96 25.86
C THR A 10 10.47 -60.46 26.16
N LYS A 11 11.64 -59.82 26.11
CA LYS A 11 11.91 -58.40 26.32
C LYS A 11 11.08 -57.51 25.39
N PHE A 12 10.50 -56.45 25.94
CA PHE A 12 10.71 -55.10 25.42
C PHE A 12 10.68 -54.12 26.60
N THR A 13 11.83 -53.53 26.88
CA THR A 13 11.96 -52.37 27.76
C THR A 13 11.29 -51.18 27.08
N GLU A 14 10.07 -50.84 27.47
CA GLU A 14 9.59 -49.48 27.27
C GLU A 14 10.15 -48.61 28.38
N ARG A 15 11.09 -47.73 28.00
CA ARG A 15 11.48 -46.59 28.82
C ARG A 15 10.23 -45.75 29.09
N PRO A 16 10.01 -45.22 30.30
CA PRO A 16 9.06 -44.13 30.46
C PRO A 16 9.54 -42.96 29.59
N SER A 17 8.67 -42.53 28.67
CA SER A 17 8.88 -41.42 27.76
C SER A 17 9.11 -40.13 28.56
N THR A 18 10.33 -39.61 28.49
CA THR A 18 10.65 -38.25 28.93
C THR A 18 10.10 -37.26 27.90
N SER A 19 8.82 -36.89 28.00
CA SER A 19 8.24 -35.78 27.23
C SER A 19 7.40 -34.90 28.16
N ASN A 20 8.05 -34.14 29.03
CA ASN A 20 7.41 -33.12 29.88
C ASN A 20 8.16 -31.79 29.80
N SER A 21 8.43 -31.32 28.59
CA SER A 21 9.12 -30.04 28.34
C SER A 21 8.14 -28.95 27.86
N ILE A 22 6.94 -28.87 28.43
CA ILE A 22 6.03 -27.76 28.14
C ILE A 22 6.61 -26.50 28.78
N ILE A 23 7.12 -25.58 27.96
CA ILE A 23 7.51 -24.26 28.43
C ILE A 23 6.24 -23.44 28.64
N LYS A 24 6.14 -22.82 29.81
CA LYS A 24 5.10 -21.85 30.16
C LYS A 24 5.77 -20.49 30.33
N MET A 25 5.64 -19.59 29.35
CA MET A 25 6.22 -18.25 29.42
C MET A 25 5.16 -17.16 29.22
N TRP A 26 5.41 -15.97 29.78
CA TRP A 26 4.56 -14.80 29.55
C TRP A 26 5.18 -13.92 28.46
N VAL A 27 4.39 -13.58 27.44
CA VAL A 27 4.81 -12.76 26.29
C VAL A 27 3.93 -11.54 26.20
N LEU A 28 4.54 -10.37 25.98
CA LEU A 28 3.82 -9.14 25.63
C LEU A 28 4.16 -8.80 24.18
N LEU A 29 3.16 -8.83 23.31
CA LEU A 29 3.30 -8.40 21.92
C LEU A 29 3.26 -6.87 21.86
N GLU A 30 4.14 -6.29 21.05
CA GLU A 30 4.16 -4.85 20.84
C GLU A 30 2.82 -4.36 20.28
N GLY A 31 2.15 -3.48 21.03
CA GLY A 31 0.81 -2.96 20.70
C GLY A 31 -0.31 -3.48 21.61
N ASP A 32 -0.07 -4.57 22.34
CA ASP A 32 -1.07 -5.14 23.26
C ASP A 32 -0.98 -4.54 24.67
N LEU A 33 -2.13 -4.40 25.32
CA LEU A 33 -2.24 -3.86 26.68
C LEU A 33 -1.93 -4.91 27.77
N ASN A 34 -2.03 -6.20 27.43
CA ASN A 34 -1.90 -7.31 28.38
C ASN A 34 -0.93 -8.36 27.86
N SER A 35 -0.21 -9.02 28.80
CA SER A 35 0.65 -10.14 28.45
C SER A 35 -0.13 -11.44 28.41
N ASP A 36 0.19 -12.28 27.44
CA ASP A 36 -0.41 -13.59 27.24
C ASP A 36 0.53 -14.70 27.71
N LYS A 37 -0.06 -15.73 28.31
CA LYS A 37 0.67 -16.93 28.72
C LYS A 37 0.71 -17.90 27.55
N LEU A 38 1.91 -18.11 27.01
CA LEU A 38 2.14 -19.08 25.95
C LEU A 38 2.40 -20.46 26.58
N GLU A 39 1.61 -21.46 26.17
CA GLU A 39 1.88 -22.87 26.46
C GLU A 39 2.32 -23.55 25.15
N ALA A 40 3.61 -23.89 25.05
CA ALA A 40 4.17 -24.53 23.86
C ALA A 40 5.20 -25.60 24.25
N ASP A 41 5.16 -26.73 23.55
CA ASP A 41 6.21 -27.75 23.63
C ASP A 41 7.36 -27.38 22.68
N ILE A 42 8.41 -26.80 23.24
CA ILE A 42 9.59 -26.33 22.49
C ILE A 42 10.59 -27.44 22.20
N SER A 43 10.43 -28.65 22.75
CA SER A 43 11.35 -29.76 22.46
C SER A 43 11.33 -30.18 20.99
N GLN A 44 10.29 -29.75 20.27
CA GLN A 44 10.06 -29.93 18.83
C GLN A 44 10.43 -28.69 17.99
N VAL A 45 10.80 -27.57 18.62
CA VAL A 45 10.96 -26.28 17.94
C VAL A 45 12.45 -25.94 17.80
N THR A 46 13.03 -26.28 16.65
CA THR A 46 14.42 -25.96 16.30
C THR A 46 14.58 -24.54 15.72
N ASP A 47 13.51 -23.99 15.15
CA ASP A 47 13.41 -22.62 14.64
C ASP A 47 12.04 -22.03 14.99
N LEU A 48 11.99 -20.77 15.46
CA LEU A 48 10.73 -20.07 15.74
C LEU A 48 9.91 -19.78 14.47
N ALA A 49 10.50 -19.97 13.29
CA ALA A 49 9.78 -19.94 12.02
C ALA A 49 8.77 -21.10 11.87
N ASP A 50 8.93 -22.20 12.61
CA ASP A 50 8.12 -23.41 12.47
C ASP A 50 6.76 -23.33 13.21
N SER A 51 6.55 -22.33 14.07
CA SER A 51 5.24 -22.05 14.69
C SER A 51 4.42 -21.07 13.83
N GLN A 52 3.94 -21.53 12.67
CA GLN A 52 3.46 -20.65 11.59
C GLN A 52 2.10 -19.97 11.78
N GLU A 53 1.30 -20.21 12.83
CA GLU A 53 -0.05 -19.64 12.83
C GLU A 53 -0.22 -18.26 13.48
N ARG A 54 0.77 -17.76 14.24
CA ARG A 54 0.61 -16.44 14.90
C ARG A 54 1.83 -15.51 14.97
N VAL A 55 3.03 -15.91 14.61
CA VAL A 55 4.21 -15.07 14.89
C VAL A 55 5.19 -15.03 13.72
N ARG A 56 4.98 -14.09 12.80
CA ARG A 56 5.97 -13.76 11.77
C ARG A 56 7.07 -12.88 12.39
N THR A 57 8.22 -13.50 12.61
CA THR A 57 9.52 -12.87 12.93
C THR A 57 9.60 -12.20 14.30
N VAL A 58 10.13 -12.92 15.28
CA VAL A 58 10.34 -12.42 16.65
C VAL A 58 11.72 -11.80 16.78
N LYS A 59 11.82 -10.50 17.09
CA LYS A 59 13.02 -9.95 17.75
C LYS A 59 12.71 -9.75 19.23
N LYS A 60 13.42 -10.51 20.08
CA LYS A 60 13.24 -10.55 21.54
C LYS A 60 14.17 -9.55 22.22
N TYR A 61 13.62 -8.72 23.11
CA TYR A 61 14.39 -7.75 23.91
C TYR A 61 14.26 -8.06 25.40
N ARG A 62 15.39 -8.19 26.11
CA ARG A 62 15.46 -8.10 27.57
C ARG A 62 16.37 -6.92 27.89
N ASN A 63 15.89 -5.93 28.63
CA ASN A 63 16.69 -4.74 29.00
C ASN A 63 17.40 -4.06 27.81
N ASN A 64 16.68 -3.83 26.70
CA ASN A 64 17.24 -3.29 25.44
C ASN A 64 18.39 -4.08 24.80
N THR A 65 18.71 -5.26 25.32
CA THR A 65 19.78 -6.12 24.79
C THR A 65 19.17 -7.24 23.96
N SER A 66 19.61 -7.36 22.71
CA SER A 66 19.19 -8.44 21.81
C SER A 66 19.68 -9.79 22.33
N ILE A 67 18.80 -10.79 22.41
CA ILE A 67 19.19 -12.16 22.73
C ILE A 67 19.93 -12.74 21.51
N LEU A 68 21.12 -13.31 21.73
CA LEU A 68 21.93 -13.86 20.64
C LEU A 68 21.32 -15.16 20.07
N PRO A 69 21.48 -15.42 18.76
CA PRO A 69 21.13 -16.71 18.17
C PRO A 69 21.79 -17.87 18.93
N GLY A 70 21.04 -18.95 19.19
CA GLY A 70 21.53 -20.12 19.93
C GLY A 70 21.42 -20.04 21.46
N THR A 71 20.86 -18.97 22.02
CA THR A 71 20.62 -18.88 23.47
C THR A 71 19.56 -19.90 23.92
N CYS A 72 19.88 -20.72 24.94
CA CYS A 72 18.95 -21.69 25.51
C CYS A 72 17.71 -20.99 26.10
N LEU A 73 16.54 -21.27 25.52
CA LEU A 73 15.29 -20.63 25.90
C LEU A 73 14.77 -21.08 27.27
N GLN A 74 15.16 -22.27 27.75
CA GLN A 74 14.72 -22.80 29.05
C GLN A 74 15.07 -21.87 30.22
N ASN A 75 16.24 -21.22 30.15
CA ASN A 75 16.70 -20.30 31.19
C ASN A 75 15.87 -19.00 31.22
N LEU A 76 15.25 -18.62 30.11
CA LEU A 76 14.40 -17.42 30.02
C LEU A 76 13.00 -17.66 30.57
N VAL A 77 12.50 -18.90 30.52
CA VAL A 77 11.15 -19.27 31.00
C VAL A 77 10.99 -18.97 32.48
N ASN A 78 11.98 -19.40 33.26
CA ASN A 78 11.98 -19.29 34.71
C ASN A 78 11.98 -17.83 35.20
N ASP A 79 12.35 -16.90 34.32
CA ASP A 79 12.48 -15.48 34.63
C ASP A 79 11.27 -14.63 34.17
N THR A 80 10.33 -15.21 33.41
CA THR A 80 9.16 -14.47 32.88
C THR A 80 7.94 -14.63 33.76
N THR A 81 7.25 -13.52 34.04
CA THR A 81 5.99 -13.50 34.79
C THR A 81 5.00 -12.56 34.11
N ALA A 82 3.72 -12.59 34.49
CA ALA A 82 2.73 -11.64 33.98
C ALA A 82 3.11 -10.16 34.22
N LYS A 83 3.88 -9.88 35.29
CA LYS A 83 4.38 -8.54 35.63
C LYS A 83 5.71 -8.19 34.94
N ASN A 84 6.42 -9.19 34.44
CA ASN A 84 7.68 -9.03 33.72
C ASN A 84 7.71 -9.99 32.51
N PRO A 85 6.89 -9.73 31.49
CA PRO A 85 6.79 -10.59 30.33
C PRO A 85 7.98 -10.42 29.40
N LEU A 86 8.25 -11.43 28.58
CA LEU A 86 9.16 -11.30 27.46
C LEU A 86 8.53 -10.43 26.38
N ILE A 87 9.17 -9.31 26.03
CA ILE A 87 8.64 -8.41 25.00
C ILE A 87 9.06 -8.91 23.62
N VAL A 88 8.05 -9.17 22.78
CA VAL A 88 8.22 -9.57 21.39
C VAL A 88 7.83 -8.40 20.51
N ARG A 89 8.84 -7.87 19.80
CA ARG A 89 8.63 -6.81 18.81
C ARG A 89 8.59 -7.42 17.43
N TYR A 90 7.55 -7.08 16.67
CA TYR A 90 7.54 -7.35 15.25
C TYR A 90 8.58 -6.43 14.61
N PRO A 91 9.42 -6.92 13.68
CA PRO A 91 10.13 -6.02 12.81
C PRO A 91 9.07 -5.29 11.99
N LEU A 92 8.71 -4.07 12.40
CA LEU A 92 8.18 -3.08 11.48
C LEU A 92 9.15 -3.11 10.30
N LEU A 93 8.67 -3.58 9.15
CA LEU A 93 9.40 -3.55 7.91
C LEU A 93 9.83 -2.10 7.70
N LYS A 94 11.07 -1.78 8.07
CA LYS A 94 11.78 -0.60 7.57
C LYS A 94 12.18 -0.88 6.13
N GLU A 95 11.18 -1.08 5.29
CA GLU A 95 11.21 -1.08 3.83
C GLU A 95 10.04 -0.16 3.47
N ASN A 96 10.19 1.15 3.51
CA ASN A 96 10.60 1.91 2.32
C ASN A 96 11.04 3.34 2.67
N GLY A 97 11.72 3.53 3.79
CA GLY A 97 12.56 4.72 3.94
C GLY A 97 13.75 4.55 3.00
N HIS A 98 13.86 5.38 1.95
CA HIS A 98 15.01 5.41 1.04
C HIS A 98 16.32 5.41 1.84
N LYS A 99 16.91 4.24 2.09
CA LYS A 99 18.12 4.15 2.91
C LYS A 99 19.25 4.79 2.12
N PRO A 100 19.86 5.88 2.63
CA PRO A 100 20.98 6.52 1.95
C PRO A 100 22.04 5.47 1.62
N GLY A 101 22.51 5.48 0.37
CA GLY A 101 23.63 4.65 -0.05
C GLY A 101 24.94 5.28 0.35
N LYS A 102 25.87 4.44 0.81
CA LYS A 102 27.28 4.83 0.91
C LYS A 102 28.06 3.85 0.06
N THR A 103 28.78 4.38 -0.92
CA THR A 103 29.72 3.62 -1.73
C THR A 103 31.06 4.36 -1.74
N LYS A 104 32.15 3.61 -1.86
CA LYS A 104 33.49 4.17 -2.04
C LYS A 104 33.90 3.91 -3.48
N ILE A 105 34.31 4.97 -4.17
CA ILE A 105 34.67 4.90 -5.59
C ILE A 105 36.07 5.49 -5.74
N PRO A 106 36.97 4.81 -6.46
CA PRO A 106 38.29 5.36 -6.75
C PRO A 106 38.15 6.60 -7.66
N HIS A 107 38.93 7.64 -7.37
CA HIS A 107 38.95 8.83 -8.21
C HIS A 107 39.82 8.61 -9.46
N ASN A 108 39.17 8.32 -10.58
CA ASN A 108 39.76 8.23 -11.92
C ASN A 108 38.77 8.75 -12.99
N THR A 109 39.17 8.74 -14.26
CA THR A 109 38.35 9.18 -15.39
C THR A 109 37.03 8.41 -15.57
N GLY A 110 36.89 7.24 -14.96
CA GLY A 110 35.68 6.41 -14.94
C GLY A 110 34.85 6.51 -13.66
N SER A 111 35.19 7.39 -12.70
CA SER A 111 34.52 7.47 -11.39
C SER A 111 33.00 7.64 -11.50
N LEU A 112 32.54 8.51 -12.40
CA LEU A 112 31.12 8.76 -12.58
C LEU A 112 30.39 7.53 -13.13
N ASN A 113 31.03 6.76 -14.01
CA ASN A 113 30.45 5.52 -14.53
C ASN A 113 30.33 4.48 -13.42
N LEU A 114 31.38 4.30 -12.60
CA LEU A 114 31.34 3.42 -11.43
C LEU A 114 30.25 3.86 -10.43
N LEU A 115 30.03 5.17 -10.30
CA LEU A 115 28.96 5.71 -9.46
C LEU A 115 27.58 5.39 -10.03
N ARG A 116 27.39 5.55 -11.35
CA ARG A 116 26.16 5.17 -12.06
C ARG A 116 25.88 3.68 -11.91
N GLU A 117 26.88 2.83 -12.09
CA GLU A 117 26.77 1.37 -11.91
C GLU A 117 26.35 1.01 -10.47
N ALA A 118 27.03 1.56 -9.47
CA ALA A 118 26.69 1.30 -8.06
C ALA A 118 25.26 1.76 -7.71
N VAL A 119 24.79 2.83 -8.33
CA VAL A 119 23.42 3.35 -8.16
C VAL A 119 22.41 2.44 -8.84
N VAL A 120 22.66 1.97 -10.06
CA VAL A 120 21.77 1.03 -10.78
C VAL A 120 21.71 -0.33 -10.07
N GLU A 121 22.84 -0.84 -9.58
CA GLU A 121 22.90 -2.09 -8.80
C GLU A 121 22.02 -1.99 -7.55
N LYS A 122 22.10 -0.85 -6.85
CA LYS A 122 21.31 -0.60 -5.64
C LYS A 122 19.84 -0.30 -5.95
N PHE A 123 19.57 0.38 -7.06
CA PHE A 123 18.24 0.85 -7.44
C PHE A 123 17.92 0.35 -8.85
N LYS A 124 17.61 -0.95 -8.97
CA LYS A 124 17.35 -1.63 -10.26
C LYS A 124 16.36 -0.89 -11.17
N LYS A 125 15.42 -0.14 -10.60
CA LYS A 125 14.45 0.69 -11.34
C LYS A 125 15.09 1.80 -12.20
N LEU A 126 16.31 2.22 -11.90
CA LEU A 126 17.03 3.25 -12.65
C LEU A 126 17.75 2.70 -13.89
N GLN A 127 17.73 1.37 -14.10
CA GLN A 127 18.41 0.75 -15.24
C GLN A 127 17.89 1.24 -16.60
N THR A 128 16.61 1.63 -16.66
CA THR A 128 15.94 2.12 -17.88
C THR A 128 15.79 3.63 -17.91
N GLU A 129 16.29 4.36 -16.90
CA GLU A 129 16.05 5.78 -16.72
C GLU A 129 17.30 6.60 -17.06
N ASN A 130 17.11 7.74 -17.71
CA ASN A 130 18.17 8.74 -17.80
C ASN A 130 18.23 9.51 -16.47
N PHE A 131 19.31 9.33 -15.72
CA PHE A 131 19.50 10.02 -14.45
C PHE A 131 20.82 10.77 -14.38
N TYR A 132 20.86 11.76 -13.49
CA TYR A 132 22.02 12.57 -13.16
C TYR A 132 22.13 12.73 -11.64
N PHE A 133 23.24 13.31 -11.17
CA PHE A 133 23.46 13.54 -9.75
C PHE A 133 23.34 15.02 -9.41
N PHE A 134 22.82 15.31 -8.22
CA PHE A 134 22.79 16.65 -7.66
C PHE A 134 23.58 16.67 -6.36
N ASN A 135 24.56 17.57 -6.24
CA ASN A 135 25.33 17.71 -5.01
C ASN A 135 24.57 18.59 -4.01
N ASP A 136 24.16 18.00 -2.89
CA ASP A 136 23.43 18.74 -1.86
C ASP A 136 24.27 19.83 -1.19
N GLY A 137 25.60 19.67 -1.19
CA GLY A 137 26.55 20.61 -0.61
C GLY A 137 26.75 21.85 -1.45
N THR A 138 27.12 21.68 -2.72
CA THR A 138 27.43 22.81 -3.63
C THR A 138 26.23 23.30 -4.42
N LYS A 139 25.13 22.54 -4.47
CA LYS A 139 23.94 22.78 -5.29
C LYS A 139 24.14 22.63 -6.80
N ASP A 140 25.21 21.95 -7.22
CA ASP A 140 25.51 21.71 -8.63
C ASP A 140 24.89 20.43 -9.18
N GLU A 141 24.62 20.46 -10.49
CA GLU A 141 24.16 19.30 -11.26
C GLU A 141 25.31 18.61 -12.00
N ILE A 142 25.39 17.30 -11.82
CA ILE A 142 26.45 16.45 -12.34
C ILE A 142 25.88 15.56 -13.44
N TRP A 143 25.82 16.12 -14.64
CA TRP A 143 25.34 15.45 -15.84
C TRP A 143 26.38 14.47 -16.43
N ASN A 144 27.64 14.89 -16.46
CA ASN A 144 28.71 14.20 -17.19
C ASN A 144 30.04 14.24 -16.43
N ASN A 145 31.06 13.58 -16.99
CA ASN A 145 32.40 13.50 -16.40
C ASN A 145 33.04 14.88 -16.18
N TYR A 146 32.74 15.86 -17.05
CA TYR A 146 33.27 17.21 -16.90
C TYR A 146 32.74 17.88 -15.63
N HIS A 147 31.43 17.88 -15.41
CA HIS A 147 30.83 18.42 -14.18
C HIS A 147 31.33 17.70 -12.92
N PHE A 148 31.47 16.37 -12.99
CA PHE A 148 31.97 15.59 -11.85
C PHE A 148 33.40 15.96 -11.51
N ASN A 149 34.29 16.03 -12.51
CA ASN A 149 35.69 16.38 -12.29
C ASN A 149 35.87 17.82 -11.85
N ASP A 150 35.09 18.76 -12.40
CA ASP A 150 35.10 20.16 -11.98
C ASP A 150 34.74 20.28 -10.49
N LEU A 151 33.65 19.63 -10.06
CA LEU A 151 33.25 19.59 -8.65
C LEU A 151 34.34 19.04 -7.73
N ILE A 152 35.01 17.96 -8.13
CA ILE A 152 36.11 17.37 -7.32
C ILE A 152 37.32 18.31 -7.29
N SER A 153 37.64 18.97 -8.42
CA SER A 153 38.82 19.83 -8.56
C SER A 153 38.78 21.09 -7.69
N GLN A 154 37.57 21.57 -7.36
CA GLN A 154 37.36 22.74 -6.52
C GLN A 154 37.54 22.46 -5.02
N THR A 155 37.83 21.21 -4.64
CA THR A 155 38.00 20.82 -3.24
C THR A 155 39.44 20.48 -2.92
N GLU A 156 39.98 20.98 -1.80
CA GLU A 156 41.30 20.56 -1.29
C GLU A 156 41.29 19.07 -0.93
N LEU A 157 41.89 18.23 -1.77
CA LEU A 157 41.91 16.77 -1.62
C LEU A 157 42.95 16.32 -0.61
N ASN A 158 42.69 16.52 0.68
CA ASN A 158 43.45 15.87 1.77
C ASN A 158 42.83 14.51 2.13
N GLY A 159 42.81 13.57 1.18
CA GLY A 159 42.40 12.18 1.40
C GLY A 159 41.00 11.82 0.89
N ASN A 160 40.21 11.11 1.71
CA ASN A 160 38.88 10.63 1.32
C ASN A 160 37.88 11.79 1.25
N TYR A 161 37.37 12.08 0.05
CA TYR A 161 36.33 13.09 -0.16
C TYR A 161 34.93 12.49 -0.06
N ASN A 162 34.05 13.14 0.73
CA ASN A 162 32.67 12.68 0.94
C ASN A 162 31.69 13.56 0.18
N LEU A 163 31.15 13.04 -0.92
CA LEU A 163 30.06 13.68 -1.65
C LEU A 163 28.70 13.27 -1.09
N LYS A 164 27.82 14.26 -0.89
CA LYS A 164 26.40 14.03 -0.59
C LYS A 164 25.58 14.24 -1.85
N LEU A 165 25.31 13.15 -2.55
CA LEU A 165 24.63 13.18 -3.84
C LEU A 165 23.17 12.74 -3.71
N LYS A 166 22.30 13.43 -4.43
CA LYS A 166 20.94 12.99 -4.76
C LYS A 166 20.93 12.48 -6.20
N VAL A 167 20.19 11.41 -6.44
CA VAL A 167 19.91 10.92 -7.79
C VAL A 167 18.65 11.63 -8.29
N LYS A 168 18.72 12.23 -9.47
CA LYS A 168 17.59 12.86 -10.16
C LYS A 168 17.38 12.19 -11.51
N ILE A 169 16.13 11.98 -11.90
CA ILE A 169 15.77 11.46 -13.22
C ILE A 169 15.49 12.66 -14.12
N GLU A 170 15.96 12.61 -15.36
CA GLU A 170 15.70 13.61 -16.39
C GLU A 170 14.18 13.79 -16.58
N ASP A 171 13.74 15.03 -16.75
CA ASP A 171 12.32 15.41 -16.94
C ASP A 171 11.34 15.05 -15.80
N LYS A 172 11.86 14.59 -14.65
CA LYS A 172 11.05 14.14 -13.53
C LYS A 172 11.38 14.90 -12.24
N LYS A 173 10.37 15.54 -11.66
CA LYS A 173 10.51 16.33 -10.42
C LYS A 173 10.09 15.50 -9.20
N SER A 174 10.69 15.77 -8.03
CA SER A 174 10.09 15.28 -6.78
C SER A 174 8.69 15.90 -6.64
N TYR A 175 7.72 15.14 -6.15
CA TYR A 175 6.38 15.68 -5.91
C TYR A 175 6.38 16.93 -5.02
N SER A 176 7.33 17.04 -4.10
CA SER A 176 7.53 18.20 -3.22
C SER A 176 7.95 19.48 -3.93
N ASP A 177 8.50 19.35 -5.13
CA ASP A 177 9.14 20.44 -5.89
C ASP A 177 8.17 21.06 -6.90
N TRP A 178 6.95 20.53 -7.00
CA TRP A 178 5.90 21.10 -7.84
C TRP A 178 5.32 22.35 -7.20
N GLU A 179 5.23 23.40 -8.02
CA GLU A 179 4.48 24.63 -7.74
C GLU A 179 3.25 24.68 -8.65
N LEU A 180 2.20 25.42 -8.24
CA LEU A 180 0.91 25.41 -8.97
C LEU A 180 1.06 25.80 -10.44
N LYS A 181 1.81 26.86 -10.71
CA LYS A 181 2.01 27.36 -12.08
C LYS A 181 2.65 26.31 -12.98
N ASP A 182 3.63 25.57 -12.46
CA ASP A 182 4.26 24.45 -13.17
C ASP A 182 3.24 23.32 -13.38
N ALA A 183 2.48 22.95 -12.34
CA ALA A 183 1.48 21.88 -12.44
C ALA A 183 0.40 22.21 -13.49
N PHE A 184 -0.08 23.45 -13.54
CA PHE A 184 -1.06 23.89 -14.52
C PHE A 184 -0.51 23.85 -15.94
N LYS A 185 0.70 24.38 -16.14
CA LYS A 185 1.34 24.45 -17.45
C LYS A 185 1.78 23.08 -17.96
N ASP A 186 2.53 22.34 -17.15
CA ASP A 186 3.25 21.15 -17.61
C ASP A 186 2.36 19.90 -17.53
N ILE A 187 1.54 19.79 -16.47
CA ILE A 187 0.69 18.60 -16.21
C ILE A 187 -0.73 18.80 -16.72
N LEU A 188 -1.39 19.93 -16.43
CA LEU A 188 -2.76 20.16 -16.93
C LEU A 188 -2.79 20.72 -18.36
N GLN A 189 -1.70 21.33 -18.83
CA GLN A 189 -1.66 22.10 -20.09
C GLN A 189 -2.78 23.15 -20.15
N LYS A 190 -2.94 23.89 -19.06
CA LYS A 190 -3.91 24.97 -18.90
C LYS A 190 -3.22 26.24 -18.45
N GLU A 191 -3.73 27.37 -18.93
CA GLU A 191 -3.33 28.71 -18.49
C GLU A 191 -4.22 29.16 -17.34
N TYR A 192 -4.12 28.45 -16.21
CA TYR A 192 -4.74 28.85 -14.95
C TYR A 192 -3.79 29.74 -14.16
N ASP A 193 -4.32 30.77 -13.52
CA ASP A 193 -3.58 31.67 -12.64
C ASP A 193 -3.68 31.19 -11.18
N SER A 194 -4.82 30.61 -10.80
CA SER A 194 -5.06 30.10 -9.46
C SER A 194 -5.92 28.83 -9.45
N LEU A 195 -6.16 28.27 -8.25
CA LEU A 195 -7.00 27.08 -8.12
C LEU A 195 -8.46 27.37 -8.48
N GLU A 196 -8.92 28.60 -8.26
CA GLU A 196 -10.28 29.07 -8.55
C GLU A 196 -10.64 29.01 -10.04
N ASP A 197 -9.63 28.95 -10.93
CA ASP A 197 -9.84 28.79 -12.37
C ASP A 197 -10.14 27.34 -12.77
N ILE A 198 -9.90 26.37 -11.88
CA ILE A 198 -10.18 24.97 -12.14
C ILE A 198 -11.71 24.73 -12.05
N PRO A 199 -12.31 23.97 -12.98
CA PRO A 199 -13.73 23.68 -12.96
C PRO A 199 -14.22 23.12 -11.61
N ASN A 200 -15.41 23.56 -11.19
CA ASN A 200 -15.99 23.16 -9.91
C ASN A 200 -16.42 21.67 -9.92
N PHE A 201 -16.07 20.96 -8.87
CA PHE A 201 -16.52 19.61 -8.58
C PHE A 201 -17.75 19.67 -7.67
N CYS A 202 -18.93 19.46 -8.25
CA CYS A 202 -20.18 19.45 -7.50
C CYS A 202 -20.35 18.10 -6.77
N LEU A 203 -20.11 18.09 -5.45
CA LEU A 203 -20.27 16.89 -4.62
C LEU A 203 -21.72 16.40 -4.53
N ASN A 204 -22.71 17.26 -4.77
CA ASN A 204 -24.12 16.87 -4.81
C ASN A 204 -24.44 15.91 -5.97
N ASN A 205 -23.53 15.77 -6.94
CA ASN A 205 -23.66 14.84 -8.04
C ASN A 205 -23.14 13.43 -7.69
N LEU A 206 -22.57 13.23 -6.50
CA LEU A 206 -22.13 11.92 -6.04
C LEU A 206 -23.34 11.05 -5.67
N PRO A 207 -23.26 9.73 -5.89
CA PRO A 207 -24.32 8.81 -5.48
C PRO A 207 -24.54 8.88 -3.96
N PRO A 208 -25.80 8.75 -3.50
CA PRO A 208 -26.09 8.67 -2.09
C PRO A 208 -25.43 7.43 -1.47
N LEU A 209 -25.16 7.49 -0.16
CA LEU A 209 -24.61 6.36 0.57
C LEU A 209 -25.70 5.34 0.88
N ASP A 210 -25.58 4.14 0.32
CA ASP A 210 -26.44 3.00 0.67
C ASP A 210 -26.30 2.58 2.14
N HIS A 211 -25.10 2.81 2.69
CA HIS A 211 -24.76 2.54 4.08
C HIS A 211 -24.20 3.81 4.71
N PRO A 212 -25.04 4.67 5.33
CA PRO A 212 -24.55 5.82 6.08
C PRO A 212 -23.85 5.35 7.36
N PHE A 213 -23.02 6.21 7.94
CA PHE A 213 -22.35 5.91 9.21
C PHE A 213 -23.38 5.62 10.32
N PRO A 214 -23.23 4.50 11.04
CA PRO A 214 -23.94 4.27 12.28
C PRO A 214 -23.60 5.35 13.31
N GLU A 215 -24.57 5.73 14.15
CA GLU A 215 -24.39 6.75 15.19
C GLU A 215 -23.21 6.42 16.13
N VAL A 216 -22.99 5.14 16.40
CA VAL A 216 -21.86 4.67 17.22
C VAL A 216 -20.50 4.97 16.56
N GLU A 217 -20.40 4.90 15.24
CA GLU A 217 -19.17 5.23 14.51
C GLU A 217 -18.93 6.73 14.50
N LEU A 218 -19.98 7.53 14.28
CA LEU A 218 -19.90 9.00 14.38
C LEU A 218 -19.53 9.45 15.79
N THR A 219 -20.07 8.80 16.82
CA THR A 219 -19.74 9.08 18.23
C THR A 219 -18.25 8.81 18.49
N ASN A 220 -17.73 7.67 18.02
CA ASN A 220 -16.31 7.34 18.16
C ASN A 220 -15.40 8.31 17.40
N PHE A 221 -15.82 8.71 16.19
CA PHE A 221 -15.12 9.70 15.39
C PHE A 221 -15.02 11.05 16.11
N VAL A 222 -16.14 11.57 16.61
CA VAL A 222 -16.18 12.81 17.40
C VAL A 222 -15.33 12.68 18.66
N TRP A 223 -15.34 11.51 19.31
CA TRP A 223 -14.51 11.25 20.48
C TRP A 223 -13.01 11.34 20.16
N GLU A 224 -12.54 10.75 19.06
CA GLU A 224 -11.13 10.85 18.65
C GLU A 224 -10.72 12.31 18.35
N LEU A 225 -11.59 13.09 17.71
CA LEU A 225 -11.34 14.52 17.48
C LEU A 225 -11.26 15.30 18.79
N LYS A 226 -12.19 15.10 19.72
CA LYS A 226 -12.18 15.75 21.04
C LYS A 226 -10.94 15.39 21.85
N LYS A 227 -10.54 14.12 21.81
CA LYS A 227 -9.31 13.64 22.44
C LYS A 227 -8.07 14.32 21.85
N ALA A 228 -8.01 14.48 20.52
CA ALA A 228 -6.92 15.22 19.87
C ALA A 228 -6.90 16.69 20.33
N LEU A 229 -8.04 17.37 20.36
CA LEU A 229 -8.15 18.77 20.83
C LEU A 229 -7.62 18.92 22.26
N ILE A 230 -8.04 18.04 23.18
CA ILE A 230 -7.58 18.08 24.58
C ILE A 230 -6.06 17.88 24.65
N ASN A 231 -5.53 16.88 23.95
CA ASN A 231 -4.10 16.56 23.98
C ASN A 231 -3.21 17.67 23.41
N TYR A 232 -3.72 18.44 22.45
CA TYR A 232 -2.99 19.55 21.83
C TYR A 232 -3.45 20.92 22.31
N ASN A 233 -4.19 21.00 23.43
CA ASN A 233 -4.69 22.26 24.00
C ASN A 233 -5.40 23.15 22.96
N ASN A 234 -6.28 22.54 22.16
CA ASN A 234 -7.03 23.14 21.05
C ASN A 234 -6.15 23.68 19.90
N ALA A 235 -4.87 23.30 19.84
CA ALA A 235 -4.01 23.64 18.72
C ALA A 235 -4.29 22.70 17.53
N ILE A 236 -4.68 23.30 16.41
CA ILE A 236 -5.03 22.63 15.16
C ILE A 236 -4.16 23.27 14.10
N SER A 237 -3.26 22.49 13.50
CA SER A 237 -2.34 22.94 12.44
C SER A 237 -1.06 23.69 12.86
N THR A 238 -0.50 23.39 14.04
CA THR A 238 0.81 23.94 14.46
C THR A 238 2.00 23.35 13.73
N ASN A 239 1.91 22.07 13.36
CA ASN A 239 2.90 21.37 12.56
C ASN A 239 2.23 20.16 11.89
N GLU A 240 2.95 19.53 10.97
CA GLU A 240 2.45 18.40 10.20
C GLU A 240 2.01 17.21 11.09
N MET A 241 2.71 16.94 12.19
CA MET A 241 2.38 15.83 13.09
C MET A 241 1.05 16.06 13.81
N THR A 242 0.82 17.29 14.26
CA THR A 242 -0.46 17.71 14.84
C THR A 242 -1.58 17.58 13.80
N CYS A 243 -1.39 18.09 12.58
CA CYS A 243 -2.34 17.95 11.47
C CYS A 243 -2.71 16.49 11.22
N ARG A 244 -1.71 15.61 11.11
CA ARG A 244 -1.90 14.17 10.85
C ARG A 244 -2.77 13.51 11.92
N THR A 245 -2.74 13.96 13.17
CA THR A 245 -3.61 13.40 14.22
C THR A 245 -5.09 13.65 13.95
N TYR A 246 -5.46 14.86 13.52
CA TYR A 246 -6.83 15.17 13.13
C TYR A 246 -7.21 14.45 11.83
N ILE A 247 -6.35 14.50 10.81
CA ILE A 247 -6.58 13.86 9.50
C ILE A 247 -6.79 12.34 9.66
N ASN A 248 -6.01 11.68 10.53
CA ASN A 248 -6.14 10.26 10.80
C ASN A 248 -7.55 9.89 11.25
N ALA A 249 -8.20 10.70 12.08
CA ALA A 249 -9.57 10.43 12.53
C ALA A 249 -10.55 10.33 11.35
N PHE A 250 -10.45 11.22 10.36
CA PHE A 250 -11.28 11.19 9.15
C PHE A 250 -10.95 9.98 8.28
N ILE A 251 -9.69 9.86 7.85
CA ILE A 251 -9.28 8.85 6.85
C ILE A 251 -9.48 7.43 7.39
N THR A 252 -9.13 7.17 8.65
CA THR A 252 -9.27 5.82 9.23
C THR A 252 -10.72 5.45 9.51
N THR A 253 -11.56 6.41 9.93
CA THR A 253 -12.99 6.17 10.14
C THR A 253 -13.69 5.84 8.81
N ALA A 254 -13.50 6.67 7.78
CA ALA A 254 -14.07 6.42 6.47
C ALA A 254 -13.59 5.10 5.86
N ASN A 255 -12.27 4.84 5.88
CA ASN A 255 -11.70 3.61 5.35
C ASN A 255 -12.23 2.36 6.09
N LYS A 256 -12.33 2.41 7.43
CA LYS A 256 -12.90 1.31 8.23
C LYS A 256 -14.33 1.02 7.81
N HIS A 257 -15.15 2.04 7.66
CA HIS A 257 -16.56 1.89 7.29
C HIS A 257 -16.72 1.21 5.92
N ILE A 258 -15.94 1.63 4.91
CA ILE A 258 -15.97 1.01 3.57
C ILE A 258 -15.54 -0.45 3.62
N ILE A 259 -14.49 -0.77 4.36
CA ILE A 259 -14.05 -2.17 4.52
C ILE A 259 -15.16 -3.04 5.12
N GLN A 260 -15.93 -2.49 6.06
CA GLN A 260 -16.97 -3.24 6.76
C GLN A 260 -18.25 -3.39 5.92
N HIS A 261 -18.62 -2.36 5.15
CA HIS A 261 -19.95 -2.27 4.54
C HIS A 261 -19.97 -2.29 3.01
N VAL A 262 -18.85 -2.00 2.33
CA VAL A 262 -18.83 -1.78 0.87
C VAL A 262 -17.84 -2.72 0.19
N ASP A 263 -16.53 -2.60 0.45
CA ASP A 263 -15.50 -3.45 -0.15
C ASP A 263 -14.36 -3.79 0.82
N LYS A 264 -14.30 -5.06 1.22
CA LYS A 264 -13.27 -5.64 2.09
C LYS A 264 -11.87 -5.63 1.47
N LYS A 265 -11.74 -5.37 0.17
CA LYS A 265 -10.46 -5.30 -0.56
C LYS A 265 -9.83 -3.91 -0.53
N LEU A 266 -10.52 -2.92 0.03
CA LEU A 266 -9.98 -1.58 0.21
C LEU A 266 -8.75 -1.64 1.15
N ARG A 267 -7.69 -0.93 0.77
CA ARG A 267 -6.43 -0.85 1.51
C ARG A 267 -5.99 0.60 1.63
N LEU A 268 -5.84 1.06 2.86
CA LEU A 268 -5.16 2.31 3.18
C LEU A 268 -3.66 2.04 3.30
N THR A 269 -2.84 2.81 2.59
CA THR A 269 -1.39 2.78 2.67
C THR A 269 -0.83 4.17 2.91
N ASN A 270 0.19 4.28 3.76
CA ASN A 270 0.85 5.54 4.07
C ASN A 270 2.26 5.55 3.46
N GLU A 271 2.74 6.73 3.03
CA GLU A 271 4.10 6.93 2.51
C GLU A 271 4.46 6.07 1.29
N ILE A 272 3.45 5.66 0.51
CA ILE A 272 3.61 4.92 -0.75
C ILE A 272 2.91 5.69 -1.86
N GLY A 273 3.67 6.43 -2.66
CA GLY A 273 3.14 7.19 -3.79
C GLY A 273 3.17 6.41 -5.12
N PRO A 274 2.38 6.86 -6.11
CA PRO A 274 2.58 6.45 -7.48
C PRO A 274 3.96 6.90 -7.98
N ASP A 275 4.38 6.30 -9.07
CA ASP A 275 5.59 6.62 -9.82
C ASP A 275 5.12 6.86 -11.24
N GLY A 276 5.20 8.12 -11.70
CA GLY A 276 4.69 8.57 -12.99
C GLY A 276 5.74 9.31 -13.81
N SER A 277 5.35 9.77 -14.99
CA SER A 277 6.24 10.51 -15.90
C SER A 277 6.73 11.83 -15.30
N PHE A 278 5.82 12.60 -14.70
CA PHE A 278 6.11 13.94 -14.18
C PHE A 278 6.72 13.98 -12.78
N GLY A 279 6.62 12.91 -12.00
CA GLY A 279 7.23 12.95 -10.68
C GLY A 279 7.30 11.65 -9.90
N HIS A 280 8.03 11.74 -8.79
CA HIS A 280 8.18 10.66 -7.81
C HIS A 280 8.11 11.18 -6.38
N GLY A 281 7.85 10.28 -5.46
CA GLY A 281 7.93 10.52 -4.03
C GLY A 281 6.78 9.87 -3.28
N PRO A 282 6.85 9.85 -1.95
CA PRO A 282 5.77 9.34 -1.14
C PRO A 282 4.56 10.30 -1.15
N THR A 283 3.38 9.69 -1.00
CA THR A 283 2.11 10.34 -0.67
C THR A 283 1.82 10.10 0.80
N ASP A 284 1.19 11.06 1.49
CA ASP A 284 0.90 10.89 2.93
C ASP A 284 -0.08 9.74 3.18
N TYR A 285 -1.18 9.70 2.41
CA TYR A 285 -2.16 8.62 2.43
C TYR A 285 -2.61 8.26 1.02
N THR A 286 -2.75 6.97 0.76
CA THR A 286 -3.37 6.44 -0.46
C THR A 286 -4.35 5.35 -0.12
N VAL A 287 -5.47 5.34 -0.84
CA VAL A 287 -6.45 4.26 -0.77
C VAL A 287 -6.44 3.51 -2.09
N LYS A 288 -6.39 2.18 -2.00
CA LYS A 288 -6.41 1.27 -3.13
C LYS A 288 -7.54 0.29 -3.01
N ILE A 289 -8.19 -0.04 -4.12
CA ILE A 289 -9.08 -1.20 -4.23
C ILE A 289 -8.31 -2.28 -4.97
N VAL A 290 -8.05 -3.40 -4.30
CA VAL A 290 -7.09 -4.41 -4.76
C VAL A 290 -5.71 -3.76 -4.94
N ASP A 291 -5.34 -3.42 -6.17
CA ASP A 291 -4.10 -2.72 -6.50
C ASP A 291 -4.35 -1.39 -7.22
N ILE A 292 -5.60 -1.05 -7.55
CA ILE A 292 -5.97 0.19 -8.25
C ILE A 292 -5.95 1.33 -7.24
N LEU A 293 -5.15 2.37 -7.50
CA LEU A 293 -5.12 3.58 -6.69
C LEU A 293 -6.35 4.43 -7.01
N VAL A 294 -7.16 4.72 -6.00
CA VAL A 294 -8.46 5.39 -6.17
C VAL A 294 -8.58 6.72 -5.44
N LEU A 295 -7.87 6.89 -4.33
CA LEU A 295 -7.85 8.13 -3.56
C LEU A 295 -6.42 8.44 -3.10
N ILE A 296 -6.01 9.70 -3.22
CA ILE A 296 -4.77 10.23 -2.65
C ILE A 296 -5.16 11.32 -1.66
N CYS A 297 -4.59 11.31 -0.46
CA CYS A 297 -4.74 12.40 0.49
C CYS A 297 -3.37 12.94 0.86
N GLU A 298 -3.16 14.22 0.59
CA GLU A 298 -1.94 14.98 0.86
C GLU A 298 -2.17 15.89 2.06
N ALA A 299 -1.42 15.63 3.13
CA ALA A 299 -1.44 16.41 4.36
C ALA A 299 -0.48 17.60 4.25
N LYS A 300 -0.91 18.75 4.79
CA LYS A 300 -0.10 19.97 4.89
C LYS A 300 -0.23 20.55 6.29
N SER A 301 0.77 21.29 6.74
CA SER A 301 0.61 22.13 7.92
C SER A 301 -0.20 23.39 7.59
N GLU A 302 0.06 24.00 6.43
CA GLU A 302 -0.51 25.30 6.07
C GLU A 302 -0.75 25.46 4.56
N ASN A 303 0.30 25.28 3.73
CA ASN A 303 0.25 25.66 2.31
C ASN A 303 -0.54 24.66 1.44
N MET A 304 -1.86 24.89 1.36
CA MET A 304 -2.80 24.12 0.53
C MET A 304 -2.45 24.19 -0.97
N ASN A 305 -1.91 25.31 -1.46
CA ASN A 305 -1.53 25.48 -2.86
C ASN A 305 -0.38 24.54 -3.25
N LYS A 306 0.66 24.48 -2.41
CA LYS A 306 1.76 23.53 -2.59
C LYS A 306 1.29 22.08 -2.47
N GLY A 307 0.36 21.80 -1.56
CA GLY A 307 -0.30 20.49 -1.48
C GLY A 307 -1.09 20.14 -2.74
N SER A 308 -1.77 21.12 -3.33
CA SER A 308 -2.56 20.94 -4.56
C SER A 308 -1.69 20.69 -5.78
N ALA A 309 -0.59 21.43 -5.94
CA ALA A 309 0.39 21.17 -7.01
C ALA A 309 0.98 19.76 -6.92
N LYS A 310 1.39 19.35 -5.70
CA LYS A 310 1.86 17.99 -5.40
C LYS A 310 0.79 16.95 -5.74
N LEU A 311 -0.45 17.17 -5.31
CA LEU A 311 -1.57 16.26 -5.54
C LEU A 311 -1.89 16.09 -7.03
N ILE A 312 -1.92 17.17 -7.82
CA ILE A 312 -2.15 17.12 -9.27
C ILE A 312 -1.13 16.19 -9.95
N ALA A 313 0.16 16.31 -9.61
CA ALA A 313 1.21 15.46 -10.15
C ALA A 313 1.06 13.98 -9.73
N GLN A 314 0.67 13.75 -8.48
CA GLN A 314 0.42 12.40 -7.96
C GLN A 314 -0.81 11.76 -8.62
N MET A 315 -1.90 12.51 -8.82
CA MET A 315 -3.12 12.03 -9.49
C MET A 315 -2.85 11.68 -10.95
N HIS A 316 -2.12 12.52 -11.69
CA HIS A 316 -1.69 12.20 -13.05
C HIS A 316 -0.90 10.88 -13.09
N SER A 317 0.05 10.72 -12.17
CA SER A 317 0.84 9.49 -12.06
C SER A 317 -0.03 8.26 -11.75
N ALA A 318 -1.08 8.41 -10.94
CA ALA A 318 -2.03 7.33 -10.66
C ALA A 318 -2.85 6.95 -11.91
N ILE A 319 -3.32 7.94 -12.68
CA ILE A 319 -4.02 7.72 -13.95
C ILE A 319 -3.13 6.99 -14.95
N GLU A 320 -1.87 7.40 -15.12
CA GLU A 320 -0.91 6.72 -15.98
C GLU A 320 -0.73 5.24 -15.61
N GLN A 321 -0.61 4.95 -14.31
CA GLN A 321 -0.48 3.58 -13.84
C GLN A 321 -1.72 2.74 -14.14
N GLN A 322 -2.91 3.30 -13.95
CA GLN A 322 -4.16 2.62 -14.32
C GLN A 322 -4.21 2.34 -15.82
N VAL A 323 -3.91 3.34 -16.67
CA VAL A 323 -3.89 3.18 -18.13
C VAL A 323 -2.85 2.14 -18.57
N ARG A 324 -1.64 2.16 -18.01
CA ARG A 324 -0.59 1.17 -18.34
C ARG A 324 -1.03 -0.25 -18.01
N ARG A 325 -1.58 -0.46 -16.81
CA ARG A 325 -2.07 -1.77 -16.39
C ARG A 325 -3.21 -2.26 -17.28
N LYS A 326 -4.12 -1.37 -17.68
CA LYS A 326 -5.17 -1.70 -18.65
C LYS A 326 -4.57 -2.18 -19.97
N LYS A 327 -3.55 -1.49 -20.50
CA LYS A 327 -2.85 -1.90 -21.75
C LYS A 327 -2.17 -3.28 -21.61
N GLU A 328 -1.50 -3.54 -20.49
CA GLU A 328 -0.86 -4.84 -20.22
C GLU A 328 -1.88 -5.99 -20.13
N GLN A 329 -3.02 -5.76 -19.46
CA GLN A 329 -4.11 -6.75 -19.37
C GLN A 329 -4.83 -6.98 -20.71
N GLN A 330 -4.83 -6.00 -21.61
CA GLN A 330 -5.44 -6.07 -22.93
C GLN A 330 -4.59 -6.80 -23.98
N LEU A 331 -3.30 -7.06 -23.72
CA LEU A 331 -2.37 -7.71 -24.66
C LEU A 331 -2.75 -9.18 -25.03
N GLY A 332 -3.96 -9.63 -24.71
CA GLY A 332 -4.53 -10.93 -25.10
C GLY A 332 -6.07 -10.99 -25.19
N LYS A 333 -6.81 -9.87 -25.21
CA LYS A 333 -8.29 -9.86 -25.27
C LYS A 333 -8.82 -8.74 -26.20
N ARG A 334 -10.02 -8.93 -26.80
CA ARG A 334 -10.66 -7.95 -27.72
C ARG A 334 -10.92 -6.60 -27.01
N LYS A 335 -10.76 -5.50 -27.76
CA LYS A 335 -11.11 -4.13 -27.33
C LYS A 335 -12.55 -4.09 -26.84
N ARG A 336 -12.76 -3.80 -25.55
CA ARG A 336 -14.05 -3.41 -24.98
C ARG A 336 -14.06 -1.89 -24.82
N GLU A 337 -15.22 -1.28 -25.04
CA GLU A 337 -15.48 0.08 -24.56
C GLU A 337 -15.35 0.03 -23.04
N GLN A 338 -14.37 0.75 -22.49
CA GLN A 338 -14.07 0.71 -21.06
C GLN A 338 -14.09 2.12 -20.51
N MET A 339 -14.69 2.23 -19.34
CA MET A 339 -14.79 3.46 -18.57
C MET A 339 -13.41 4.07 -18.33
N GLU A 340 -13.35 5.38 -18.48
CA GLU A 340 -12.13 6.14 -18.23
C GLU A 340 -11.72 6.04 -16.76
N PRO A 341 -10.42 6.00 -16.45
CA PRO A 341 -9.98 5.92 -15.06
C PRO A 341 -10.40 7.18 -14.29
N ILE A 342 -10.84 6.98 -13.06
CA ILE A 342 -11.14 8.05 -12.11
C ILE A 342 -10.21 7.91 -10.91
N VAL A 343 -9.65 9.04 -10.49
CA VAL A 343 -8.86 9.15 -9.25
C VAL A 343 -9.37 10.36 -8.49
N PHE A 344 -9.61 10.19 -7.20
CA PHE A 344 -9.93 11.29 -6.31
C PHE A 344 -8.69 11.72 -5.52
N GLY A 345 -8.70 12.99 -5.13
CA GLY A 345 -7.62 13.61 -4.39
C GLY A 345 -8.17 14.46 -3.25
N ILE A 346 -7.42 14.54 -2.15
CA ILE A 346 -7.70 15.40 -1.01
C ILE A 346 -6.42 16.16 -0.69
N VAL A 347 -6.53 17.47 -0.52
CA VAL A 347 -5.50 18.26 0.18
C VAL A 347 -6.10 18.73 1.48
N THR A 348 -5.37 18.59 2.58
CA THR A 348 -5.90 19.00 3.89
C THR A 348 -4.83 19.42 4.88
N THR A 349 -5.18 20.37 5.75
CA THR A 349 -4.42 20.71 6.96
C THR A 349 -4.99 20.10 8.24
N GLY A 350 -5.98 19.22 8.12
CA GLY A 350 -6.86 18.77 9.19
C GLY A 350 -7.96 19.79 9.50
N LYS A 351 -7.67 21.09 9.39
CA LYS A 351 -8.66 22.17 9.52
C LYS A 351 -9.30 22.54 8.19
N LEU A 352 -8.49 22.70 7.15
CA LEU A 352 -8.96 23.04 5.80
C LEU A 352 -8.95 21.78 4.94
N TRP A 353 -9.96 21.60 4.09
CA TRP A 353 -10.11 20.44 3.23
C TRP A 353 -10.59 20.85 1.85
N ARG A 354 -9.94 20.31 0.81
CA ARG A 354 -10.34 20.50 -0.58
C ARG A 354 -10.25 19.18 -1.31
N PHE A 355 -11.27 18.87 -2.11
CA PHE A 355 -11.39 17.62 -2.85
C PHE A 355 -11.16 17.85 -4.33
N PHE A 356 -10.55 16.86 -4.98
CA PHE A 356 -10.18 16.85 -6.38
C PHE A 356 -10.77 15.60 -7.04
N ARG A 357 -11.29 15.75 -8.25
CA ARG A 357 -11.64 14.65 -9.15
C ARG A 357 -10.78 14.76 -10.39
N TRP A 358 -10.08 13.70 -10.74
CA TRP A 358 -9.46 13.53 -12.04
C TRP A 358 -10.23 12.44 -12.77
N GLU A 359 -10.76 12.79 -13.92
CA GLU A 359 -11.47 11.86 -14.79
C GLU A 359 -10.84 11.90 -16.18
N GLY A 360 -10.76 10.73 -16.80
CA GLY A 360 -10.23 10.63 -18.15
C GLY A 360 -8.86 9.96 -18.22
N SER A 361 -8.44 9.71 -19.46
CA SER A 361 -7.06 9.30 -19.78
C SER A 361 -6.01 10.34 -19.34
N SER A 362 -4.73 9.95 -19.34
CA SER A 362 -3.60 10.88 -19.14
C SER A 362 -3.53 11.98 -20.22
N GLU A 363 -4.23 11.81 -21.34
CA GLU A 363 -4.31 12.80 -22.43
C GLU A 363 -5.44 13.80 -22.17
N SER A 364 -6.58 13.33 -21.64
CA SER A 364 -7.69 14.18 -21.18
C SER A 364 -7.39 14.66 -19.76
N ARG A 365 -6.58 15.72 -19.66
CA ARG A 365 -6.13 16.35 -18.41
C ARG A 365 -7.24 17.17 -17.74
N GLN A 366 -8.34 16.50 -17.37
CA GLN A 366 -9.51 17.13 -16.77
C GLN A 366 -9.51 16.94 -15.25
N VAL A 367 -9.25 18.02 -14.54
CA VAL A 367 -9.33 18.09 -13.09
C VAL A 367 -10.47 19.00 -12.70
N GLN A 368 -11.25 18.58 -11.71
CA GLN A 368 -12.26 19.39 -11.06
C GLN A 368 -11.94 19.50 -9.56
N ILE A 369 -12.29 20.63 -8.94
CA ILE A 369 -12.05 20.84 -7.50
C ILE A 369 -13.27 21.39 -6.78
N THR A 370 -13.41 21.09 -5.50
CA THR A 370 -14.42 21.73 -4.64
C THR A 370 -13.95 23.10 -4.16
N GLU A 371 -14.88 23.86 -3.60
CA GLU A 371 -14.54 24.90 -2.63
C GLU A 371 -13.79 24.32 -1.42
N GLU A 372 -13.22 25.21 -0.59
CA GLU A 372 -12.53 24.80 0.64
C GLU A 372 -13.52 24.66 1.79
N PHE A 373 -13.49 23.49 2.44
CA PHE A 373 -14.25 23.23 3.66
C PHE A 373 -13.40 23.53 4.88
N THR A 374 -13.99 24.18 5.88
CA THR A 374 -13.33 24.51 7.14
C THR A 374 -13.97 23.75 8.30
N CYS A 375 -13.18 22.95 8.99
CA CYS A 375 -13.53 22.39 10.29
C CYS A 375 -13.43 23.47 11.36
N ASN A 376 -14.44 23.53 12.22
CA ASN A 376 -14.52 24.47 13.33
C ASN A 376 -14.33 23.78 14.68
N PHE A 377 -14.52 22.46 14.75
CA PHE A 377 -14.30 21.62 15.92
C PHE A 377 -15.08 22.07 17.16
N ILE A 378 -16.28 22.62 16.96
CA ILE A 378 -17.16 23.08 18.03
C ILE A 378 -18.34 22.13 18.25
N ASP A 379 -18.92 22.21 19.44
CA ASP A 379 -20.20 21.58 19.80
C ASP A 379 -20.28 20.07 19.50
N THR A 380 -21.23 19.67 18.66
CA THR A 380 -21.48 18.29 18.25
C THR A 380 -20.67 17.87 17.01
N MET A 381 -19.90 18.81 16.42
CA MET A 381 -19.06 18.59 15.24
C MET A 381 -19.83 18.07 14.01
N GLU A 382 -21.06 18.58 13.79
CA GLU A 382 -21.85 18.24 12.59
C GLU A 382 -21.11 18.53 11.27
N PRO A 383 -20.40 19.67 11.10
CA PRO A 383 -19.62 19.92 9.89
C PRO A 383 -18.56 18.84 9.65
N GLU A 384 -17.86 18.40 10.69
CA GLU A 384 -16.84 17.35 10.59
C GLU A 384 -17.45 15.98 10.30
N LYS A 385 -18.62 15.66 10.86
CA LYS A 385 -19.35 14.43 10.53
C LYS A 385 -19.76 14.41 9.05
N MET A 386 -20.30 15.52 8.54
CA MET A 386 -20.62 15.67 7.12
C MET A 386 -19.36 15.52 6.27
N LEU A 387 -18.28 16.19 6.64
CA LEU A 387 -17.01 16.12 5.91
C LEU A 387 -16.42 14.70 5.88
N ASN A 388 -16.56 13.92 6.95
CA ASN A 388 -16.15 12.51 7.01
C ASN A 388 -16.97 11.61 6.07
N SER A 389 -18.19 12.00 5.71
CA SER A 389 -18.99 11.28 4.70
C SER A 389 -18.51 11.49 3.27
N LEU A 390 -17.73 12.54 2.99
CA LEU A 390 -17.27 12.82 1.62
C LEU A 390 -16.24 11.81 1.10
N PRO A 391 -15.15 11.45 1.84
CA PRO A 391 -14.28 10.36 1.42
C PRO A 391 -15.04 9.04 1.18
N LEU A 392 -16.09 8.80 1.95
CA LEU A 392 -16.96 7.63 1.80
C LEU A 392 -17.75 7.68 0.48
N MET A 393 -18.38 8.81 0.14
CA MET A 393 -19.09 9.01 -1.13
C MET A 393 -18.17 8.87 -2.35
N LEU A 394 -16.95 9.43 -2.28
CA LEU A 394 -15.96 9.33 -3.34
C LEU A 394 -15.57 7.88 -3.60
N LEU A 395 -15.26 7.14 -2.54
CA LEU A 395 -14.87 5.74 -2.65
C LEU A 395 -16.05 4.85 -3.07
N PHE A 396 -17.28 5.18 -2.67
CA PHE A 396 -18.49 4.48 -3.10
C PHE A 396 -18.71 4.61 -4.62
N THR A 397 -18.50 5.80 -5.18
CA THR A 397 -18.60 6.07 -6.62
C THR A 397 -17.75 5.09 -7.43
N ILE A 398 -16.51 4.82 -6.99
CA ILE A 398 -15.62 3.88 -7.67
C ILE A 398 -16.04 2.43 -7.44
N THR A 399 -16.53 2.07 -6.25
CA THR A 399 -16.97 0.69 -5.99
C THR A 399 -18.20 0.33 -6.80
N ASP A 400 -19.12 1.27 -7.02
CA ASP A 400 -20.32 1.02 -7.83
C ASP A 400 -19.94 0.82 -9.31
N GLU A 401 -19.13 1.72 -9.86
CA GLU A 401 -18.58 1.62 -11.22
C GLU A 401 -17.76 0.32 -11.44
N THR A 402 -17.01 -0.12 -10.42
CA THR A 402 -16.25 -1.37 -10.52
C THR A 402 -17.10 -2.61 -10.30
N GLN A 403 -18.22 -2.52 -9.56
CA GLN A 403 -19.15 -3.63 -9.39
C GLN A 403 -20.02 -3.84 -10.63
N GLU A 404 -20.54 -2.78 -11.25
CA GLU A 404 -21.24 -2.87 -12.55
C GLU A 404 -20.39 -3.61 -13.58
N MET A 405 -19.09 -3.30 -13.63
CA MET A 405 -18.12 -3.98 -14.50
C MET A 405 -18.04 -5.49 -14.26
N THR A 406 -18.10 -5.93 -12.99
CA THR A 406 -18.10 -7.37 -12.66
C THR A 406 -19.44 -8.07 -12.95
N TRP A 407 -20.55 -7.33 -12.93
CA TRP A 407 -21.89 -7.86 -13.26
C TRP A 407 -22.06 -8.04 -14.77
N GLU A 408 -21.66 -7.06 -15.58
CA GLU A 408 -21.62 -7.17 -17.04
C GLU A 408 -20.67 -8.29 -17.50
N ASP A 409 -19.52 -8.43 -16.83
CA ASP A 409 -18.57 -9.52 -17.08
C ASP A 409 -19.17 -10.91 -16.85
N ARG A 410 -20.03 -11.06 -15.83
CA ARG A 410 -20.74 -12.32 -15.56
C ARG A 410 -21.85 -12.58 -16.58
N MET A 411 -22.61 -11.56 -16.97
CA MET A 411 -23.68 -11.66 -17.98
C MET A 411 -23.12 -12.01 -19.37
N MET A 412 -22.10 -11.28 -19.82
CA MET A 412 -21.46 -11.49 -21.13
C MET A 412 -20.61 -12.78 -21.19
N GLY A 413 -20.07 -13.23 -20.05
CA GLY A 413 -19.41 -14.54 -19.93
C GLY A 413 -20.40 -15.71 -19.98
N ALA A 414 -21.60 -15.53 -19.44
CA ALA A 414 -22.68 -16.52 -19.48
C ALA A 414 -23.28 -16.66 -20.89
N ASP A 415 -23.41 -15.57 -21.65
CA ASP A 415 -23.96 -15.62 -23.01
C ASP A 415 -23.03 -16.33 -24.01
N ILE A 416 -21.71 -16.16 -23.88
CA ILE A 416 -20.76 -16.86 -24.77
C ILE A 416 -20.69 -18.37 -24.46
N GLN A 417 -20.84 -18.78 -23.19
CA GLN A 417 -20.93 -20.21 -22.85
C GLN A 417 -22.28 -20.82 -23.25
N THR A 418 -23.36 -20.05 -23.22
CA THR A 418 -24.70 -20.52 -23.58
C THR A 418 -24.88 -20.60 -25.11
N ILE A 419 -24.30 -19.65 -25.87
CA ILE A 419 -24.30 -19.67 -27.33
C ILE A 419 -23.35 -20.76 -27.88
N ASN A 420 -22.17 -20.98 -27.27
CA ASN A 420 -21.28 -22.06 -27.68
C ASN A 420 -21.78 -23.47 -27.29
N ARG A 421 -22.59 -23.61 -26.23
CA ARG A 421 -23.24 -24.91 -25.93
C ARG A 421 -24.42 -25.22 -26.86
N SER A 422 -25.07 -24.19 -27.40
CA SER A 422 -26.21 -24.35 -28.31
C SER A 422 -25.79 -24.63 -29.76
N LEU A 423 -24.59 -24.20 -30.18
CA LEU A 423 -24.07 -24.43 -31.54
C LEU A 423 -23.22 -25.70 -31.71
N VAL A 424 -22.87 -26.41 -30.62
CA VAL A 424 -22.08 -27.66 -30.67
C VAL A 424 -22.96 -28.93 -30.58
N THR A 425 -24.30 -28.80 -30.47
CA THR A 425 -25.21 -29.97 -30.32
C THR A 425 -26.06 -30.27 -31.56
N ILE A 426 -25.75 -29.72 -32.75
CA ILE A 426 -26.39 -30.13 -34.02
C ILE A 426 -25.33 -30.31 -35.11
N ALA A 427 -24.54 -31.38 -35.01
CA ALA A 427 -23.83 -31.99 -36.14
C ALA A 427 -23.34 -33.40 -35.77
N THR A 428 -24.26 -34.29 -35.38
CA THR A 428 -23.97 -35.73 -35.42
C THR A 428 -24.44 -36.26 -36.77
N LEU A 429 -23.49 -36.40 -37.69
CA LEU A 429 -23.63 -37.09 -38.97
C LEU A 429 -24.09 -38.54 -38.72
N TYR A 430 -25.15 -38.95 -39.41
CA TYR A 430 -25.42 -40.37 -39.67
C TYR A 430 -24.38 -40.87 -40.69
N VAL A 431 -23.56 -41.84 -40.29
CA VAL A 431 -22.79 -42.68 -41.20
C VAL A 431 -23.47 -44.04 -41.21
N VAL A 432 -24.12 -44.35 -42.35
CA VAL A 432 -24.67 -45.69 -42.64
C VAL A 432 -23.53 -46.51 -43.25
N ASN A 433 -23.21 -47.63 -42.62
CA ASN A 433 -22.24 -48.61 -43.11
C ASN A 433 -22.92 -49.53 -44.13
N PRO A 434 -22.33 -49.79 -45.31
CA PRO A 434 -22.84 -50.79 -46.24
C PRO A 434 -22.22 -52.18 -45.97
N GLU A 435 -23.06 -53.19 -46.18
CA GLU A 435 -22.75 -54.58 -46.52
C GLU A 435 -22.10 -55.50 -45.46
N GLU A 436 -22.88 -56.51 -45.05
CA GLU A 436 -22.51 -57.91 -45.29
C GLU A 436 -23.79 -58.76 -45.40
N GLU A 437 -23.92 -59.42 -46.55
CA GLU A 437 -24.88 -60.49 -46.85
C GLU A 437 -24.63 -61.73 -45.97
N GLN A 438 -25.69 -62.46 -45.60
CA GLN A 438 -25.95 -63.80 -46.17
C GLN A 438 -27.16 -64.50 -45.54
N ASP A 439 -28.08 -64.90 -46.43
CA ASP A 439 -28.63 -66.25 -46.57
C ASP A 439 -29.54 -66.89 -45.49
N ASP A 440 -30.84 -66.93 -45.85
CA ASP A 440 -31.50 -68.12 -46.43
C ASP A 440 -32.63 -68.81 -45.61
N LYS A 441 -33.65 -69.21 -46.39
CA LYS A 441 -34.72 -70.23 -46.20
C LYS A 441 -35.98 -69.93 -45.36
N GLY A 442 -37.06 -69.71 -46.12
CA GLY A 442 -38.27 -70.55 -46.18
C GLY A 442 -39.25 -70.47 -44.99
N GLY A 443 -40.57 -70.46 -45.15
CA GLY A 443 -41.47 -70.68 -46.27
C GLY A 443 -42.87 -70.94 -45.67
N GLY A 444 -43.92 -70.74 -46.46
CA GLY A 444 -45.31 -71.14 -46.12
C GLY A 444 -46.24 -69.98 -45.87
#